data_AF-A0A1B7WBC2-F1
#
_entry.id   AF-A0A1B7WBC2-F1
#
_cell.length_a   1.000
_cell.length_b   1.000
_cell.length_c   1.000
_cell.angle_alpha   90.00
_cell.angle_beta   90.00
_cell.angle_gamma   90.00
#
_symmetry.space_group_name_H-M   'P 1'
#
loop_
_entity.id
_entity.type
_entity.pdbx_description
1 polymer ?
#
loop_
_entity_poly.entity_id
_entity_poly.type
_entity_poly.pdbx_seq_one_letter_code
_entity_poly.pdbx_strand_id
1 'polypeptide(L)'
;MTEVVLTNQLQELNQKLAGHSNGTLPCHKSLDWRDKGVSCEILKPGKDWKEGKVRIKVTLEFSPDEPEVEQITEIGQTSEIKEPESPLDDLRRKINEATS
;
A
#
# COMPACT_ATOMS: atom_id res chain seq x y z
N MET A 1 13.95 10.50 -11.04
CA MET A 1 14.59 9.22 -11.33
C MET A 1 14.01 8.19 -10.36
N THR A 2 12.84 7.62 -10.70
CA THR A 2 11.97 6.87 -9.76
C THR A 2 11.39 5.60 -10.40
N GLU A 3 12.09 4.99 -11.35
CA GLU A 3 11.59 3.79 -12.06
C GLU A 3 12.18 2.46 -11.56
N VAL A 4 13.09 2.47 -10.58
CA VAL A 4 13.86 1.27 -10.20
C VAL A 4 13.12 0.36 -9.19
N VAL A 5 12.01 0.81 -8.59
CA VAL A 5 11.31 0.01 -7.56
C VAL A 5 10.35 -1.02 -8.15
N LEU A 6 9.79 -0.81 -9.36
CA LEU A 6 8.76 -1.69 -9.92
C LEU A 6 9.30 -2.94 -10.63
N THR A 7 10.44 -2.85 -11.32
CA THR A 7 11.01 -3.96 -12.10
C THR A 7 11.56 -5.07 -11.22
N ASN A 8 12.26 -4.70 -10.13
CA ASN A 8 12.82 -5.67 -9.19
C ASN A 8 11.72 -6.49 -8.50
N GLN A 9 10.60 -5.86 -8.12
CA GLN A 9 9.54 -6.56 -7.40
C GLN A 9 8.78 -7.58 -8.27
N LEU A 10 8.53 -7.28 -9.55
CA LEU A 10 7.90 -8.24 -10.47
C LEU A 10 8.82 -9.43 -10.76
N GLN A 11 10.13 -9.20 -10.85
CA GLN A 11 11.11 -10.28 -11.02
C GLN A 11 11.17 -11.16 -9.77
N GLU A 12 11.22 -10.57 -8.58
CA GLU A 12 11.22 -11.29 -7.30
C GLU A 12 9.93 -12.11 -7.11
N LEU A 13 8.77 -11.53 -7.43
CA LEU A 13 7.49 -12.23 -7.40
C LEU A 13 7.49 -13.46 -8.31
N ASN A 14 7.99 -13.32 -9.54
CA ASN A 14 8.07 -14.44 -10.47
C ASN A 14 9.03 -15.54 -9.99
N GLN A 15 10.18 -15.16 -9.41
CA GLN A 15 11.12 -16.12 -8.83
C GLN A 15 10.50 -16.88 -7.66
N LYS A 16 9.78 -16.18 -6.76
CA LYS A 16 9.04 -16.83 -5.67
C LYS A 16 7.97 -17.79 -6.20
N LEU A 17 7.17 -17.39 -7.19
CA LEU A 17 6.15 -18.26 -7.80
C LEU A 17 6.77 -19.51 -8.44
N ALA A 18 7.87 -19.35 -9.17
CA ALA A 18 8.58 -20.46 -9.79
C ALA A 18 9.17 -21.43 -8.76
N GLY A 19 9.74 -20.90 -7.67
CA GLY A 19 10.29 -21.72 -6.57
C GLY A 19 9.25 -22.59 -5.85
N HIS A 20 7.98 -22.16 -5.83
CA HIS A 20 6.88 -22.91 -5.22
C HIS A 20 6.09 -23.77 -6.22
N SER A 21 6.63 -24.01 -7.43
CA SER A 21 5.97 -24.70 -8.55
C SER A 21 4.58 -24.17 -8.95
N ASN A 22 4.25 -22.94 -8.54
CA ASN A 22 2.98 -22.26 -8.82
C ASN A 22 2.96 -21.57 -10.19
N GLY A 23 3.96 -21.84 -11.04
CA GLY A 23 4.09 -21.28 -12.38
C GLY A 23 4.80 -19.92 -12.41
N THR A 24 4.67 -19.23 -13.55
CA THR A 24 5.26 -17.91 -13.78
C THR A 24 4.19 -17.01 -14.39
N LEU A 25 4.19 -15.73 -14.04
CA LEU A 25 3.24 -14.80 -14.65
C LEU A 25 3.55 -14.66 -16.15
N PRO A 26 2.55 -14.73 -17.04
CA PRO A 26 2.76 -14.57 -18.49
C PRO A 26 3.46 -13.26 -18.85
N CYS A 27 3.20 -12.21 -18.06
CA CYS A 27 3.82 -10.88 -18.20
C CYS A 27 5.31 -10.84 -17.86
N HIS A 28 5.91 -11.92 -17.34
CA HIS A 28 7.36 -12.03 -17.12
C HIS A 28 8.14 -12.25 -18.43
N LYS A 29 7.57 -13.05 -19.34
CA LYS A 29 8.24 -13.43 -20.60
C LYS A 29 7.93 -12.49 -21.75
N SER A 30 6.72 -11.93 -21.76
CA SER A 30 6.31 -10.94 -22.76
C SER A 30 5.61 -9.77 -22.09
N LEU A 31 6.12 -8.57 -22.37
CA LEU A 31 5.51 -7.30 -21.98
C LEU A 31 4.16 -7.08 -22.67
N ASP A 32 3.85 -7.80 -23.75
CA ASP A 32 2.58 -7.64 -24.46
C ASP A 32 1.39 -7.94 -23.54
N TRP A 33 1.50 -8.90 -22.63
CA TRP A 33 0.44 -9.17 -21.64
C TRP A 33 0.14 -7.99 -20.72
N ARG A 34 1.14 -7.14 -20.43
CA ARG A 34 0.99 -5.96 -19.56
C ARG A 34 0.58 -4.73 -20.37
N ASP A 35 1.27 -4.47 -21.47
CA ASP A 35 1.22 -3.18 -22.16
C ASP A 35 0.15 -3.18 -23.27
N LYS A 36 0.22 -4.12 -24.21
CA LYS A 36 -0.60 -4.13 -25.44
C LYS A 36 -1.85 -5.02 -25.37
N GLY A 37 -1.82 -6.03 -24.52
CA GLY A 37 -2.75 -7.15 -24.47
C GLY A 37 -2.55 -8.18 -25.57
N VAL A 38 -2.96 -9.41 -25.27
CA VAL A 38 -2.94 -10.54 -26.20
C VAL A 38 -4.34 -10.74 -26.77
N SER A 39 -4.44 -10.82 -28.10
CA SER A 39 -5.71 -11.07 -28.79
C SER A 39 -6.29 -12.42 -28.39
N CYS A 40 -7.58 -12.46 -28.08
CA CYS A 40 -8.29 -13.67 -27.70
C CYS A 40 -9.79 -13.51 -27.95
N GLU A 41 -10.50 -14.63 -27.88
CA GLU A 41 -11.96 -14.65 -27.84
C GLU A 41 -12.42 -15.10 -26.45
N ILE A 42 -13.39 -14.39 -25.89
CA ILE A 42 -13.99 -14.73 -24.59
C ILE A 42 -15.42 -15.17 -24.83
N LEU A 43 -15.72 -16.39 -24.41
CA LEU A 43 -17.09 -16.89 -24.30
C LEU A 43 -17.60 -16.62 -22.89
N LYS A 44 -18.72 -15.90 -22.78
CA LYS A 44 -19.48 -15.83 -21.52
C LYS A 44 -20.65 -16.81 -21.62
N PRO A 45 -20.97 -17.59 -20.58
CA PRO A 45 -22.15 -18.46 -20.60
C PRO A 45 -23.41 -17.70 -21.03
N GLY A 46 -24.14 -18.23 -22.00
CA GLY A 46 -25.34 -17.60 -22.56
C GLY A 46 -25.09 -16.44 -23.53
N LYS A 47 -23.85 -16.25 -24.02
CA LYS A 47 -23.50 -15.26 -25.06
C LYS A 47 -22.61 -15.88 -26.12
N ASP A 48 -22.50 -15.22 -27.26
CA ASP A 48 -21.57 -15.59 -28.33
C ASP A 48 -20.11 -15.28 -27.95
N TRP A 49 -19.19 -15.89 -28.69
CA TRP A 49 -17.76 -15.58 -28.62
C TRP A 49 -17.53 -14.11 -28.95
N LYS A 50 -16.72 -13.45 -28.11
CA LYS A 50 -16.35 -12.05 -28.31
C LYS A 50 -14.85 -11.92 -28.46
N GLU A 51 -14.43 -11.48 -29.64
CA GLU A 51 -13.05 -11.05 -29.88
C GLU A 51 -12.68 -9.84 -29.00
N GLY A 52 -11.45 -9.86 -28.50
CA GLY A 52 -10.91 -8.79 -27.68
C GLY A 52 -9.43 -9.02 -27.36
N LYS A 53 -8.95 -8.30 -26.35
CA LYS A 53 -7.60 -8.46 -25.83
C LYS A 53 -7.63 -8.67 -24.33
N VAL A 54 -6.89 -9.65 -23.84
CA VAL A 54 -6.65 -9.84 -22.41
C VAL A 54 -5.36 -9.14 -22.01
N ARG A 55 -5.42 -8.37 -20.92
CA ARG A 55 -4.29 -7.71 -20.29
C ARG A 55 -4.19 -8.11 -18.82
N ILE A 56 -2.97 -8.25 -18.34
CA ILE A 56 -2.66 -8.54 -16.94
C ILE A 56 -2.17 -7.24 -16.31
N LYS A 57 -2.87 -6.79 -15.26
CA LYS A 57 -2.46 -5.68 -14.41
C LYS A 57 -2.10 -6.25 -13.04
N VAL A 58 -0.84 -6.09 -12.65
CA VAL A 58 -0.36 -6.47 -11.31
C VAL A 58 -0.16 -5.19 -10.53
N THR A 59 -0.79 -5.10 -9.36
CA THR A 59 -0.57 -4.01 -8.40
C THR A 59 0.17 -4.60 -7.22
N LEU A 60 1.30 -4.00 -6.87
CA LEU A 60 2.03 -4.34 -5.65
C LEU A 60 1.80 -3.21 -4.64
N GLU A 61 1.52 -3.61 -3.41
CA GLU A 61 1.34 -2.72 -2.29
C GLU A 61 2.47 -2.99 -1.30
N PHE A 62 3.08 -1.93 -0.79
CA PHE A 62 4.04 -2.02 0.29
C PHE A 62 3.28 -2.00 1.61
N SER A 63 3.42 -3.07 2.39
CA SER A 63 2.87 -3.16 3.74
C SER A 63 4.07 -3.22 4.71
N PRO A 64 4.36 -2.13 5.46
CA PRO A 64 5.42 -2.16 6.45
C PRO A 64 5.06 -3.10 7.62
N ASP A 65 6.05 -3.77 8.19
CA ASP A 65 5.86 -4.72 9.31
C ASP A 65 5.49 -4.02 10.62
N GLU A 66 5.93 -2.78 10.80
CA GLU A 66 5.51 -1.90 11.88
C GLU A 66 4.62 -0.80 11.31
N PRO A 67 3.51 -0.42 11.98
CA PRO A 67 2.70 0.70 11.52
C PRO A 67 3.56 1.95 11.47
N GLU A 68 3.47 2.70 10.37
CA GLU A 68 4.13 3.99 10.23
C GLU A 68 3.59 4.92 11.31
N VAL A 69 4.32 5.04 12.42
CA VAL A 69 4.01 6.03 13.45
C VAL A 69 4.25 7.36 12.78
N GLU A 70 3.18 8.05 12.41
CA GLU A 70 3.23 9.45 11.98
C GLU A 70 3.89 10.25 13.10
N GLN A 71 5.21 10.44 13.00
CA GLN A 71 5.92 11.39 13.82
C GLN A 71 5.47 12.76 13.35
N ILE A 72 4.48 13.30 14.07
CA ILE A 72 4.09 14.71 14.00
C ILE A 72 5.38 15.49 14.24
N THR A 73 6.00 15.93 13.14
CA THR A 73 7.21 16.71 13.17
C THR A 73 6.79 18.15 13.47
N GLU A 74 6.64 18.48 14.75
CA GLU A 74 6.61 19.86 15.20
C GLU A 74 8.00 20.47 14.99
N ILE A 75 8.18 21.11 13.84
CA ILE A 75 9.29 22.00 13.58
C ILE A 75 8.93 23.37 14.18
N GLY A 76 9.44 23.69 15.35
CA GLY A 76 9.26 25.04 15.90
C GLY A 76 9.67 25.29 17.35
N GLN A 77 10.95 25.60 17.55
CA GLN A 77 11.46 26.52 18.58
C GLN A 77 11.46 26.08 20.07
N THR A 78 12.68 26.11 20.61
CA THR A 78 13.08 26.22 22.01
C THR A 78 12.09 26.98 22.91
N SER A 79 11.60 26.35 23.99
CA SER A 79 11.27 26.97 25.30
C SER A 79 10.74 25.89 26.25
N GLU A 80 11.21 25.95 27.50
CA GLU A 80 10.70 25.30 28.72
C GLU A 80 9.22 24.83 28.63
N ILE A 81 8.98 23.53 28.85
CA ILE A 81 7.64 22.92 28.85
C ILE A 81 6.84 23.51 30.01
N LYS A 82 6.04 24.56 29.73
CA LYS A 82 4.79 24.78 30.45
C LYS A 82 3.71 24.12 29.62
N GLU A 83 3.22 22.98 30.10
CA GLU A 83 2.07 22.33 29.49
C GLU A 83 0.96 23.37 29.30
N PRO A 84 0.33 23.45 28.11
CA PRO A 84 -0.86 24.26 27.95
C PRO A 84 -1.91 23.68 28.90
N GLU A 85 -2.46 24.51 29.82
CA GLU A 85 -3.42 24.03 30.82
C GLU A 85 -4.50 23.21 30.13
N SER A 86 -4.55 21.93 30.49
CA SER A 86 -5.50 21.00 29.91
C SER A 86 -6.89 21.40 30.40
N PRO A 87 -7.94 21.34 29.57
CA PRO A 87 -9.31 21.61 30.03
C PRO A 87 -9.77 20.71 31.19
N LEU A 88 -9.03 19.63 31.47
CA LEU A 88 -9.22 18.75 32.64
C LEU A 88 -8.51 19.23 33.92
N ASP A 89 -7.55 20.16 33.83
CA ASP A 89 -6.83 20.69 34.99
C ASP A 89 -7.73 21.56 35.87
N ASP A 90 -8.66 22.29 35.26
CA ASP A 90 -9.70 23.05 35.99
C ASP A 90 -10.57 22.15 36.87
N LEU A 91 -10.88 20.93 36.41
CA LEU A 91 -11.67 19.96 37.17
C LEU A 91 -10.86 19.36 38.32
N ARG A 92 -9.58 19.06 38.10
CA ARG A 92 -8.66 18.56 39.13
C ARG A 92 -8.48 19.59 40.25
N ARG A 93 -8.34 20.88 39.90
CA ARG A 93 -8.24 21.98 40.88
C ARG A 93 -9.48 22.06 41.77
N LYS A 94 -10.68 22.05 41.17
CA LYS A 94 -11.94 22.08 41.92
C LYS A 94 -12.11 20.92 42.90
N ILE A 95 -11.66 19.71 42.52
CA ILE A 95 -11.77 18.53 43.39
C ILE A 95 -10.85 18.69 44.61
N ASN A 96 -9.60 19.13 44.42
CA ASN A 96 -8.67 19.31 45.54
C ASN A 96 -9.11 20.41 46.51
N GLU A 97 -9.69 21.51 45.99
CA GLU A 97 -10.27 22.59 46.81
C GLU A 97 -11.48 22.13 47.63
N ALA A 98 -12.31 21.23 47.08
CA ALA A 98 -13.49 20.72 47.75
C ALA A 98 -13.20 19.63 48.81
N THR A 99 -11.98 19.10 48.85
CA THR A 99 -11.59 17.99 49.73
C THR A 99 -10.57 18.39 50.81
N SER A 100 -10.23 19.69 50.92
CA SER A 100 -9.47 20.29 52.03
C SER A 100 -10.39 21.02 53.01
#